data_AF-A0A950J5Z5-F1
#
_entry.id   AF-A0A950J5Z5-F1
#
_cell.length_a   1.000
_cell.length_b   1.000
_cell.length_c   1.000
_cell.angle_alpha   90.00
_cell.angle_beta   90.00
_cell.angle_gamma   90.00
#
_symmetry.space_group_name_H-M   'P 1'
#
loop_
_entity.id
_entity.type
_entity.pdbx_description
1 polymer ?
#
loop_
_entity_poly.entity_id
_entity_poly.type
_entity_poly.pdbx_seq_one_letter_code
_entity_poly.pdbx_strand_id
1 'polypeptide(L)'
;DYYRLNADDTIDHAHMQNGGSLELSEGARYIINAGSVGQPRDLNPKAAFGWYDDKQRTIEWVRYDYPIGEVQQKIRAAGLPEALATRLEVGR
;
A
#
# COMPACT_ATOMS: atom_id res chain seq x y z
N ASP A 1 2.29 0.36 -5.55
CA ASP A 1 3.21 0.41 -6.71
C ASP A 1 2.99 -0.81 -7.57
N TYR A 2 3.27 -0.72 -8.87
CA TYR A 2 3.32 -1.90 -9.73
C TYR A 2 4.38 -1.77 -10.82
N TYR A 3 4.84 -2.92 -11.28
CA TYR A 3 5.57 -3.08 -12.54
C TYR A 3 4.74 -3.93 -13.48
N ARG A 4 4.67 -3.55 -14.76
CA ARG A 4 4.03 -4.30 -15.82
C ARG A 4 5.07 -4.61 -16.89
N LEU A 5 5.26 -5.89 -17.19
CA LEU A 5 5.98 -6.33 -18.38
C LEU A 5 4.98 -6.52 -19.51
N ASN A 6 5.14 -5.73 -20.57
CA ASN A 6 4.32 -5.77 -21.78
C ASN A 6 4.76 -6.89 -22.72
N ALA A 7 3.94 -7.16 -23.74
CA ALA A 7 4.21 -8.20 -24.73
C ALA A 7 5.42 -7.90 -25.64
N ASP A 8 5.82 -6.63 -25.75
CA ASP A 8 7.00 -6.15 -26.50
C ASP A 8 8.27 -6.07 -25.63
N ASP A 9 8.25 -6.74 -24.47
CA ASP A 9 9.31 -6.75 -23.45
C ASP A 9 9.63 -5.37 -22.82
N THR A 10 8.80 -4.36 -23.05
CA THR A 10 8.89 -3.08 -22.33
C THR A 10 8.33 -3.19 -20.92
N ILE A 11 8.85 -2.36 -20.00
CA ILE A 11 8.41 -2.32 -18.61
C ILE A 11 7.78 -0.97 -18.29
N ASP A 12 6.53 -0.98 -17.85
CA ASP A 12 5.89 0.16 -17.21
C ASP A 12 6.00 0.07 -15.69
N HIS A 13 6.04 1.22 -15.04
CA HIS A 13 6.03 1.32 -13.59
C HIS A 13 5.24 2.55 -13.15
N ALA A 14 4.45 2.39 -12.08
CA ALA A 14 3.72 3.50 -11.48
C ALA A 14 3.63 3.39 -9.96
N HIS A 15 3.62 4.57 -9.33
CA HIS A 15 3.43 4.70 -7.90
C HIS A 15 1.95 4.80 -7.51
N MET A 16 1.55 4.03 -6.50
CA MET A 16 0.16 3.99 -6.00
C MET A 16 0.08 4.42 -4.53
N GLN A 17 0.91 5.40 -4.16
CA GLN A 17 1.02 5.92 -2.79
C GLN A 17 -0.30 6.51 -2.27
N ASN A 18 -1.11 7.07 -3.16
CA ASN A 18 -2.39 7.72 -2.81
C ASN A 18 -3.62 6.87 -3.16
N GLY A 19 -3.40 5.60 -3.49
CA GLY A 19 -4.44 4.72 -4.02
C GLY A 19 -4.61 4.84 -5.53
N GLY A 20 -5.60 4.15 -6.09
CA GLY A 20 -5.89 4.11 -7.53
C GLY A 20 -6.39 2.75 -7.98
N SER A 21 -6.71 2.61 -9.26
CA SER A 21 -7.14 1.35 -9.86
C SER A 21 -6.43 1.09 -11.18
N LEU A 22 -6.27 -0.18 -11.52
CA LEU A 22 -5.67 -0.66 -12.76
C LEU A 22 -6.42 -1.87 -13.30
N GLU A 23 -6.81 -1.81 -14.58
CA GLU A 23 -7.25 -2.98 -15.33
C GLU A 23 -6.05 -3.78 -15.83
N LEU A 24 -6.07 -5.10 -15.61
CA LEU A 24 -4.98 -6.01 -15.96
C LEU A 24 -5.15 -6.54 -17.39
N SER A 25 -4.31 -6.02 -18.28
CA SER A 25 -4.24 -6.41 -19.68
C SER A 25 -3.88 -7.89 -19.84
N GLU A 26 -4.51 -8.53 -20.82
CA GLU A 26 -4.19 -9.91 -21.19
C GLU A 26 -2.81 -9.98 -21.87
N GLY A 27 -2.06 -11.05 -21.63
CA GLY A 27 -0.69 -11.23 -22.15
C GLY A 27 0.40 -10.44 -21.41
N ALA A 28 0.06 -9.46 -20.58
CA ALA A 28 1.00 -8.76 -19.72
C ALA A 28 1.26 -9.52 -18.41
N ARG A 29 2.43 -9.30 -17.81
CA ARG A 29 2.80 -9.85 -16.48
C ARG A 29 3.01 -8.71 -15.49
N TYR A 30 2.55 -8.91 -14.25
CA TYR A 30 2.53 -7.85 -13.24
C TYR A 30 3.26 -8.26 -11.98
N ILE A 31 4.01 -7.33 -11.39
CA ILE A 31 4.45 -7.37 -10.00
C ILE A 31 3.73 -6.24 -9.29
N ILE A 32 2.98 -6.56 -8.24
CA ILE A 32 2.13 -5.59 -7.56
C ILE A 32 2.49 -5.55 -6.08
N ASN A 33 2.77 -4.36 -5.58
CA ASN A 33 2.91 -4.09 -4.16
C ASN A 33 1.62 -3.45 -3.63
N ALA A 34 0.90 -4.18 -2.78
CA ALA A 34 -0.35 -3.78 -2.16
C ALA A 34 -0.18 -2.72 -1.03
N GLY A 35 1.05 -2.48 -0.57
CA GLY A 35 1.32 -1.64 0.59
C GLY A 35 1.26 -2.42 1.91
N SER A 36 1.08 -1.70 3.01
CA SER A 36 1.06 -2.24 4.37
C SER A 36 -0.13 -1.70 5.15
N VAL A 37 -0.89 -2.58 5.79
CA VAL A 37 -2.03 -2.20 6.62
C VAL A 37 -1.57 -1.56 7.94
N GLY A 38 -0.54 -2.12 8.57
CA GLY A 38 -0.16 -1.75 9.95
C GLY A 38 0.97 -0.74 10.08
N GLN A 39 1.95 -0.76 9.16
CA GLN A 39 3.07 0.19 9.14
C GLN A 39 3.43 0.53 7.70
N PRO A 40 2.69 1.43 7.05
CA PRO A 40 3.09 2.03 5.78
C PRO A 40 4.48 2.67 5.91
N ARG A 41 5.30 2.58 4.85
CA ARG A 41 6.67 3.14 4.79
C ARG A 41 6.90 4.03 3.58
N ASP A 42 5.82 4.48 2.99
CA ASP A 42 5.81 5.24 1.75
C ASP A 42 5.47 6.71 2.00
N LEU A 43 5.64 7.23 3.21
CA LEU A 43 5.31 8.61 3.61
C LEU A 43 3.81 8.97 3.53
N ASN A 44 2.94 7.98 3.37
CA ASN A 44 1.51 8.11 3.56
C ASN A 44 1.11 7.33 4.81
N PRO A 45 0.62 7.99 5.88
CA PRO A 45 0.31 7.31 7.13
C PRO A 45 -0.93 6.42 7.07
N LYS A 46 -1.75 6.53 6.01
CA LYS A 46 -2.97 5.73 5.85
C LYS A 46 -2.65 4.26 5.64
N ALA A 47 -3.47 3.38 6.24
CA ALA A 47 -3.38 1.94 6.01
C ALA A 47 -3.57 1.64 4.52
N ALA A 48 -2.81 0.68 4.01
CA ALA A 48 -2.81 0.32 2.60
C ALA A 48 -3.01 -1.17 2.37
N PHE A 49 -3.87 -1.50 1.40
CA PHE A 49 -4.05 -2.85 0.91
C PHE A 49 -4.51 -2.82 -0.56
N GLY A 50 -4.42 -3.97 -1.21
CA GLY A 50 -4.90 -4.18 -2.57
C GLY A 50 -6.20 -4.99 -2.58
N TRP A 51 -7.14 -4.60 -3.42
CA TRP A 51 -8.34 -5.38 -3.73
C TRP A 51 -8.22 -5.91 -5.16
N TYR A 52 -8.21 -7.23 -5.33
CA TYR A 52 -8.13 -7.88 -6.64
C TYR A 52 -9.47 -8.51 -6.98
N ASP A 53 -10.05 -8.11 -8.12
CA ASP A 53 -11.24 -8.72 -8.71
C ASP A 53 -10.80 -9.58 -9.90
N ASP A 54 -10.94 -10.89 -9.78
CA ASP A 54 -10.55 -11.86 -10.81
C ASP A 54 -11.49 -11.86 -12.03
N LYS A 55 -12.77 -11.53 -11.82
CA LYS A 55 -13.78 -11.50 -12.88
C LYS A 55 -13.64 -10.27 -13.75
N GLN A 56 -13.39 -9.12 -13.12
CA GLN A 56 -13.15 -7.86 -13.81
C GLN A 56 -11.68 -7.70 -14.21
N ARG A 57 -10.79 -8.53 -13.66
CA ARG A 57 -9.33 -8.43 -13.83
C ARG A 57 -8.81 -7.06 -13.44
N THR A 58 -9.26 -6.53 -12.31
CA THR A 58 -8.86 -5.21 -11.80
C THR A 58 -8.14 -5.34 -10.48
N ILE A 59 -7.22 -4.42 -10.22
CA ILE A 59 -6.65 -4.22 -8.89
C ILE A 59 -6.87 -2.78 -8.45
N GLU A 60 -7.34 -2.61 -7.22
CA GLU A 60 -7.49 -1.32 -6.57
C GLU A 60 -6.52 -1.21 -5.39
N TRP A 61 -5.80 -0.10 -5.29
CA TRP A 61 -5.02 0.26 -4.11
C TRP A 61 -5.89 1.15 -3.23
N VAL A 62 -6.26 0.62 -2.07
CA VAL A 62 -7.12 1.31 -1.13
C VAL A 62 -6.26 1.97 -0.05
N ARG A 63 -6.59 3.23 0.28
CA ARG A 63 -6.03 3.96 1.41
C ARG A 63 -7.13 4.28 2.40
N TYR A 64 -6.90 3.92 3.66
CA TYR A 64 -7.92 4.06 4.70
C TYR A 64 -7.35 4.77 5.94
N ASP A 65 -8.10 5.75 6.43
CA ASP A 65 -7.78 6.45 7.68
C ASP A 65 -8.06 5.55 8.88
N TYR A 66 -7.19 5.56 9.87
CA TYR A 66 -7.37 4.79 11.11
C TYR A 66 -6.92 5.63 12.31
N PRO A 67 -7.31 5.28 13.55
CA PRO A 67 -7.00 6.10 14.72
C PRO A 67 -5.54 5.93 15.14
N ILE A 68 -4.62 6.58 14.42
CA ILE A 68 -3.17 6.53 14.66
C ILE A 68 -2.84 6.89 16.12
N GLY A 69 -3.46 7.94 16.66
CA GLY A 69 -3.25 8.38 18.04
C GLY A 69 -3.55 7.29 19.08
N GLU A 70 -4.63 6.52 18.88
CA GLU A 70 -4.97 5.40 19.76
C GLU A 70 -3.96 4.26 19.66
N VAL A 71 -3.50 3.95 18.45
CA VAL A 71 -2.48 2.91 18.22
C VAL A 71 -1.15 3.32 18.85
N GLN A 72 -0.74 4.57 18.71
CA GLN A 72 0.45 5.11 19.35
C GLN A 72 0.36 5.02 20.88
N GLN A 73 -0.79 5.35 21.48
CA GLN A 73 -1.00 5.20 22.93
C GLN A 73 -0.87 3.74 23.37
N LYS A 74 -1.41 2.79 22.60
CA LYS A 74 -1.25 1.35 22.87
C LYS A 74 0.21 0.90 22.82
N ILE A 75 0.97 1.37 21.84
CA ILE A 75 2.42 1.10 21.72
C ILE A 75 3.18 1.61 22.96
N ARG A 76 2.89 2.85 23.39
CA ARG A 76 3.51 3.45 24.58
C ARG A 76 3.14 2.72 25.86
N ALA A 77 1.86 2.38 26.02
CA ALA A 77 1.35 1.63 27.18
C ALA A 77 1.98 0.23 27.29
N ALA A 78 2.36 -0.38 26.16
CA ALA A 78 3.08 -1.64 26.10
C ALA A 78 4.60 -1.51 26.40
N GLY A 79 5.12 -0.31 26.66
CA GLY A 79 6.54 -0.08 26.94
C GLY A 79 7.46 -0.26 25.73
N LEU A 80 6.91 -0.21 24.51
CA LEU A 80 7.67 -0.37 23.28
C LEU A 80 8.44 0.91 22.93
N PRO A 81 9.52 0.82 22.10
CA PRO A 81 10.30 2.00 21.72
C PRO A 81 9.44 3.10 21.07
N GLU A 82 9.62 4.35 21.49
CA GLU A 82 8.82 5.51 21.01
C GLU A 82 8.88 5.67 19.49
N ALA A 83 10.00 5.30 18.87
CA ALA A 83 10.17 5.29 17.41
C ALA A 83 9.12 4.45 16.69
N LEU A 84 8.56 3.41 17.31
CA LEU A 84 7.50 2.60 16.70
C LEU A 84 6.16 3.34 16.64
N ALA A 85 5.91 4.25 17.60
CA ALA A 85 4.70 5.05 17.67
C ALA A 85 4.79 6.27 16.74
N THR A 86 5.85 7.08 16.88
CA THR A 86 5.99 8.34 16.14
C THR A 86 5.99 8.15 14.63
N ARG A 87 6.60 7.07 14.15
CA ARG A 87 6.71 6.79 12.71
C ARG A 87 5.37 6.51 12.02
N LEU A 88 4.34 6.08 12.75
CA LEU A 88 3.01 5.83 12.19
C LEU A 88 2.37 7.11 11.63
N GLU A 89 2.63 8.26 12.25
CA GLU A 89 2.06 9.55 11.85
C GLU A 89 2.68 10.08 10.54
N VAL A 90 3.90 9.67 10.25
CA VAL A 90 4.63 10.02 9.02
C VAL A 90 4.43 8.96 7.93
N GLY A 91 4.13 7.72 8.30
CA GLY A 91 4.14 6.57 7.38
C GLY A 91 5.57 6.15 7.03
N ARG A 92 6.44 5.98 8.05
CA ARG A 92 7.85 5.58 7.89
C ARG A 92 8.25 4.43 8.82
#